data_AF-A0A4R4VW38-F1
#
_entry.id   AF-A0A4R4VW38-F1
#
_cell.length_a   1.000
_cell.length_b   1.000
_cell.length_c   1.000
_cell.angle_alpha   90.00
_cell.angle_beta   90.00
_cell.angle_gamma   90.00
#
_symmetry.space_group_name_H-M   'P 1'
#
loop_
_entity.id
_entity.type
_entity.pdbx_description
1 polymer ?
#
loop_
_entity_poly.entity_id
_entity_poly.type
_entity_poly.pdbx_seq_one_letter_code
_entity_poly.pdbx_strand_id
1 'polypeptide(L)'
;MDSLWEDNVTLKDLTCATPTVQATKTAAKTHYDEFPFNATLEGTASLKWDYSVVYVNETENRAAGGLMSHFMAYCRILDNDPFWVRIKSGSPPAQ
;
A
#
# COMPACT_ATOMS: atom_id res chain seq x y z
N MET A 1 20.76 -0.34 -8.73
CA MET A 1 19.33 -0.55 -9.03
C MET A 1 19.17 -0.42 -10.54
N ASP A 2 18.44 -1.33 -11.17
CA ASP A 2 18.29 -1.39 -12.63
C ASP A 2 17.33 -0.31 -13.15
N SER A 3 17.57 0.24 -14.34
CA SER A 3 16.72 1.29 -14.95
C SER A 3 15.24 0.88 -15.08
N LEU A 4 14.96 -0.41 -15.29
CA LEU A 4 13.61 -0.96 -15.39
C LEU A 4 12.82 -0.87 -14.08
N TRP A 5 13.53 -0.86 -12.94
CA TRP A 5 12.93 -0.65 -11.63
C TRP A 5 12.44 0.79 -11.49
N GLU A 6 13.26 1.76 -11.89
CA GLU A 6 12.91 3.19 -11.86
C GLU A 6 11.70 3.49 -12.76
N ASP A 7 11.62 2.85 -13.93
CA ASP A 7 10.47 2.94 -14.82
C ASP A 7 9.20 2.40 -14.17
N ASN A 8 9.27 1.26 -13.47
CA ASN A 8 8.12 0.71 -12.77
C ASN A 8 7.70 1.53 -11.54
N VAL A 9 8.66 2.14 -10.82
CA VAL A 9 8.34 3.08 -9.74
C VAL A 9 7.57 4.25 -10.32
N THR A 10 8.02 4.78 -11.46
CA THR A 10 7.35 5.89 -12.15
C THR A 10 5.95 5.50 -12.61
N LEU A 11 5.76 4.30 -13.18
CA LEU A 11 4.44 3.81 -13.59
C LEU A 11 3.51 3.62 -12.39
N LYS A 12 4.01 3.07 -11.29
CA LYS A 12 3.29 2.93 -10.02
C LYS A 12 2.85 4.29 -9.49
N ASP A 13 3.76 5.25 -9.43
CA ASP A 13 3.49 6.61 -8.98
C ASP A 13 2.46 7.31 -9.89
N LEU A 14 2.50 7.05 -11.21
CA LEU A 14 1.49 7.53 -12.16
C LEU A 14 0.11 6.88 -11.94
N THR A 15 0.02 5.58 -11.65
CA THR A 15 -1.25 4.95 -11.23
C THR A 15 -1.77 5.50 -9.92
N CYS A 16 -0.89 5.86 -8.98
CA CYS A 16 -1.26 6.63 -7.81
C CYS A 16 -1.71 8.03 -8.20
N ALA A 17 -1.20 8.69 -9.23
CA ALA A 17 -1.77 9.97 -9.69
C ALA A 17 -3.14 9.83 -10.38
N THR A 18 -3.47 8.66 -10.94
CA THR A 18 -4.72 8.41 -11.69
C THR A 18 -5.33 7.01 -11.44
N PRO A 19 -5.81 6.67 -10.23
CA PRO A 19 -6.40 5.36 -9.99
C PRO A 19 -7.75 5.23 -10.68
N THR A 20 -7.98 4.08 -11.31
CA THR A 20 -9.31 3.69 -11.78
C THR A 20 -10.27 3.60 -10.60
N VAL A 21 -11.18 4.56 -10.58
CA VAL A 21 -12.17 4.86 -9.54
C VAL A 21 -12.92 3.62 -9.06
N GLN A 22 -12.71 3.19 -7.81
CA GLN A 22 -13.73 2.44 -7.06
C GLN A 22 -14.46 3.42 -6.13
N ALA A 23 -15.45 4.11 -6.71
CA ALA A 23 -16.27 5.11 -6.03
C ALA A 23 -17.22 4.45 -5.03
N THR A 24 -16.75 4.14 -3.83
CA THR A 24 -17.63 3.92 -2.67
C THR A 24 -17.01 4.44 -1.38
N LYS A 25 -16.69 5.74 -1.32
CA LYS A 25 -17.01 6.60 -0.16
C LYS A 25 -16.73 8.04 -0.53
N THR A 26 -17.78 8.85 -0.44
CA THR A 26 -17.85 10.25 -0.80
C THR A 26 -16.71 11.09 -0.19
N ALA A 27 -16.11 11.92 -1.04
CA ALA A 27 -15.01 12.86 -0.81
C ALA A 27 -15.15 13.66 0.51
N ALA A 28 -14.06 13.87 1.25
CA ALA A 28 -13.30 15.11 1.00
C ALA A 28 -11.76 15.00 1.12
N LYS A 29 -11.20 13.82 1.42
CA LYS A 29 -9.74 13.63 1.54
C LYS A 29 -9.38 12.19 1.20
N THR A 30 -8.99 11.94 -0.05
CA THR A 30 -8.68 10.61 -0.55
C THR A 30 -7.17 10.44 -0.67
N HIS A 31 -6.60 9.49 0.07
CA HIS A 31 -5.24 9.03 -0.16
C HIS A 31 -5.26 7.78 -1.05
N TYR A 32 -4.13 7.50 -1.67
CA TYR A 32 -3.86 6.24 -2.37
C TYR A 32 -3.35 5.23 -1.35
N ASP A 33 -3.98 4.06 -1.31
CA ASP A 33 -3.45 2.90 -0.60
C ASP A 33 -2.99 1.85 -1.61
N GLU A 34 -1.90 1.16 -1.27
CA GLU A 34 -1.16 0.28 -2.16
C GLU A 34 -1.02 -1.11 -1.54
N PHE A 35 -1.33 -2.13 -2.33
CA PHE A 35 -1.07 -3.52 -1.97
C PHE A 35 -0.43 -4.29 -3.13
N PRO A 36 0.72 -4.97 -2.94
CA PRO A 36 1.53 -5.03 -1.72
C PRO A 36 2.13 -3.66 -1.31
N PHE A 37 2.49 -3.49 -0.03
CA PHE A 37 2.92 -2.19 0.50
C PHE A 37 4.25 -1.74 -0.08
N ASN A 38 4.43 -0.43 -0.31
CA ASN A 38 5.68 0.14 -0.85
C ASN A 38 6.95 -0.27 -0.08
N ALA A 39 6.82 -0.55 1.22
CA ALA A 39 7.92 -0.98 2.08
C ALA A 39 8.36 -2.45 1.85
N THR A 40 7.69 -3.23 1.00
CA THR A 40 8.07 -4.60 0.67
C THR A 40 8.66 -4.70 -0.74
N LEU A 41 9.49 -5.73 -0.98
CA LEU A 41 10.08 -6.00 -2.30
C LEU A 41 9.02 -6.26 -3.38
N GLU A 42 7.85 -6.78 -2.99
CA GLU A 42 6.71 -7.00 -3.87
C GLU A 42 5.97 -5.69 -4.18
N GLY A 43 5.94 -4.72 -3.25
CA GLY A 43 5.24 -3.45 -3.42
C GLY A 43 6.11 -2.32 -3.97
N THR A 44 7.44 -2.43 -3.89
CA THR A 44 8.33 -1.55 -4.65
C THR A 44 8.36 -2.05 -6.09
N ALA A 45 7.62 -1.39 -6.99
CA ALA A 45 7.82 -1.42 -8.45
C ALA A 45 8.25 -2.76 -9.10
N SER A 46 7.73 -3.87 -8.56
CA SER A 46 8.28 -5.16 -8.87
C SER A 46 7.98 -5.52 -10.32
N LEU A 47 8.99 -5.94 -11.08
CA LEU A 47 8.78 -6.48 -12.44
C LEU A 47 8.08 -7.86 -12.42
N LYS A 48 7.96 -8.47 -11.23
CA LYS A 48 7.46 -9.83 -11.06
C LYS A 48 6.03 -9.89 -10.52
N TRP A 49 5.61 -8.89 -9.75
CA TRP A 49 4.36 -8.94 -9.00
C TRP A 49 3.44 -7.79 -9.40
N ASP A 50 2.16 -8.11 -9.60
CA ASP A 50 1.12 -7.11 -9.80
C ASP A 50 0.85 -6.36 -8.49
N TYR A 51 0.40 -5.10 -8.63
CA TYR A 51 -0.02 -4.26 -7.51
C TYR A 51 -1.43 -3.72 -7.74
N SER A 52 -2.09 -3.33 -6.66
CA SER A 52 -3.39 -2.66 -6.66
C SER A 52 -3.27 -1.31 -5.97
N VAL A 53 -3.90 -0.29 -6.56
CA VAL A 53 -4.01 1.06 -5.98
C VAL A 53 -5.49 1.42 -5.86
N VAL A 54 -5.91 1.84 -4.68
CA VAL A 54 -7.30 2.27 -4.42
C VAL A 54 -7.35 3.57 -3.64
N TYR A 55 -8.39 4.36 -3.89
CA TYR A 55 -8.70 5.54 -3.07
C TYR A 55 -9.35 5.11 -1.76
N VAL A 56 -8.77 5.56 -0.65
CA VAL A 56 -9.28 5.36 0.71
C VAL A 56 -9.33 6.69 1.45
N ASN A 57 -10.03 6.72 2.59
CA ASN A 57 -10.06 7.92 3.43
C ASN A 57 -8.66 8.24 3.97
N GLU A 58 -8.22 9.51 3.87
CA GLU A 58 -6.89 9.94 4.32
C GLU A 58 -6.62 9.58 5.78
N THR A 59 -7.56 9.88 6.68
CA THR A 59 -7.36 9.67 8.12
C THR A 59 -7.17 8.19 8.43
N GLU A 60 -8.02 7.34 7.83
CA GLU A 60 -7.92 5.89 7.95
C GLU A 60 -6.59 5.37 7.40
N ASN A 61 -6.17 5.85 6.22
CA ASN A 61 -4.93 5.40 5.59
C ASN A 61 -3.69 5.81 6.38
N ARG A 62 -3.66 7.04 6.89
CA ARG A 62 -2.54 7.53 7.73
C ARG A 62 -2.46 6.77 9.05
N ALA A 63 -3.60 6.49 9.67
CA ALA A 63 -3.65 5.66 10.87
C ALA A 63 -3.14 4.24 10.59
N ALA A 64 -3.59 3.63 9.49
CA ALA A 64 -3.12 2.31 9.06
C ALA A 64 -1.60 2.29 8.77
N GLY A 65 -1.07 3.29 8.07
CA GLY A 65 0.37 3.42 7.82
C GLY A 65 1.20 3.58 9.10
N GLY A 66 0.69 4.33 10.08
CA GLY A 66 1.30 4.42 11.40
C GLY A 66 1.32 3.09 12.16
N LEU A 67 0.21 2.35 12.13
CA LEU A 67 0.10 1.02 12.72
C LEU A 67 1.06 0.03 12.04
N MET A 68 1.18 0.08 10.71
CA MET A 68 2.11 -0.74 9.96
C MET A 68 3.57 -0.44 10.32
N SER A 69 3.93 0.84 10.40
CA SER A 69 5.28 1.26 10.80
C SER A 69 5.61 0.78 12.21
N HIS A 70 4.65 0.88 13.14
CA HIS A 70 4.82 0.35 14.49
C HIS A 70 4.92 -1.18 14.52
N PHE A 71 4.11 -1.90 13.73
CA PHE A 71 4.21 -3.35 13.60
C PHE A 71 5.60 -3.78 13.13
N MET A 72 6.13 -3.17 12.07
CA MET A 72 7.47 -3.45 11.56
C MET A 72 8.55 -3.20 12.62
N ALA A 73 8.46 -2.07 13.34
CA ALA A 73 9.41 -1.75 14.41
C ALA A 73 9.29 -2.70 15.62
N TYR A 74 8.07 -3.01 16.06
CA TYR A 74 7.78 -3.86 17.20
C TYR A 74 8.23 -5.31 16.96
N CYS A 75 7.92 -5.84 15.77
CA CYS A 75 8.34 -7.17 15.35
C CYS A 75 9.81 -7.22 14.88
N ARG A 76 10.49 -6.08 14.82
CA ARG A 76 11.87 -5.94 14.32
C ARG A 76 12.04 -6.56 12.94
N ILE A 77 11.11 -6.30 12.04
CA ILE A 77 11.18 -6.73 10.64
C ILE A 77 12.32 -5.94 10.00
N LEU A 78 13.33 -6.65 9.49
CA LEU A 78 14.46 -6.09 8.75
C LEU A 78 14.32 -6.33 7.25
N ASP A 79 15.25 -5.80 6.48
CA ASP A 79 15.30 -6.02 5.03
C ASP A 79 15.33 -7.52 4.71
N ASN A 80 14.43 -7.95 3.81
CA ASN A 80 14.20 -9.34 3.40
C ASN A 80 13.55 -10.26 4.45
N ASP A 81 13.13 -9.75 5.61
CA ASP A 81 12.34 -10.56 6.54
C ASP A 81 10.91 -10.77 6.01
N PRO A 82 10.47 -12.02 5.82
CA PRO A 82 9.13 -12.27 5.32
C PRO A 82 8.09 -12.06 6.42
N PHE A 83 6.95 -11.48 6.04
CA PHE A 83 5.77 -11.42 6.88
C PHE A 83 4.51 -11.69 6.04
N TRP A 84 3.42 -12.06 6.70
CA TRP A 84 2.17 -12.39 6.04
C TRP A 84 1.05 -11.48 6.51
N VAL A 85 0.29 -10.96 5.55
CA VAL A 85 -0.91 -10.17 5.81
C VAL A 85 -2.12 -11.07 5.77
N ARG A 86 -2.87 -11.14 6.86
CA ARG A 86 -4.14 -11.85 6.91
C ARG A 86 -5.29 -10.86 6.72
N ILE A 87 -5.83 -10.79 5.51
CA ILE A 87 -7.06 -10.06 5.23
C ILE A 87 -8.25 -10.93 5.66
N LYS A 88 -8.98 -10.49 6.68
CA LYS A 88 -10.22 -11.15 7.09
C LYS A 88 -11.36 -10.57 6.26
N SER A 89 -12.14 -11.42 5.59
CA SER A 89 -13.39 -11.01 4.96
C SER A 89 -14.40 -10.64 6.05
N GLY A 90 -14.68 -9.35 6.23
CA GLY A 90 -15.66 -8.85 7.21
C GLY A 90 -15.41 -7.38 7.54
N SER A 91 -16.47 -6.65 7.88
CA SER A 91 -16.45 -5.22 8.20
C SER A 91 -15.28 -4.84 9.12
N PRO A 92 -14.67 -3.64 8.93
CA PRO A 92 -13.55 -3.20 9.74
C PRO A 92 -13.90 -3.29 11.23
N PRO A 93 -12.94 -3.69 12.10
CA PRO A 93 -13.19 -3.80 13.53
C PRO A 93 -13.71 -2.47 14.06
N ALA A 94 -14.71 -2.52 14.96
CA ALA A 94 -15.19 -1.35 15.65
C ALA A 94 -14.01 -0.65 16.35
N GLN A 95 -13.86 0.64 16.07
CA GLN A 95 -12.87 1.51 16.70
C GLN A 95 -13.17 1.70 18.19
#